data_AF-A0A960HW19-F1
#
_entry.id   AF-A0A960HW19-F1
#
_cell.length_a   1.000
_cell.length_b   1.000
_cell.length_c   1.000
_cell.angle_alpha   90.00
_cell.angle_beta   90.00
_cell.angle_gamma   90.00
#
_symmetry.space_group_name_H-M   'P 1'
#
loop_
_entity.id
_entity.type
_entity.pdbx_description
1 polymer ?
#
loop_
_entity_poly.entity_id
_entity_poly.type
_entity_poly.pdbx_seq_one_letter_code
_entity_poly.pdbx_strand_id
1 'polypeptide(L)'
;MIRTTLRTIWARKRRLASTATAVVLGVAFLAATLMLGDTLDASFDDVFAEANAGIDVVVRNPSSIDSDEGTLRADLDASVAEG
;
A
#
# COMPACT_ATOMS: atom_id res chain seq x y z
N MET A 1 11.47 -36.75 26.77
CA MET A 1 12.45 -36.07 25.90
C MET A 1 12.43 -34.55 26.08
N ILE A 2 11.28 -33.86 25.93
CA ILE A 2 11.12 -32.40 26.10
C ILE A 2 11.67 -31.85 27.44
N ARG A 3 11.43 -32.55 28.55
CA ARG A 3 11.92 -32.17 29.90
C ARG A 3 13.46 -32.12 29.98
N THR A 4 14.15 -32.98 29.24
CA THR A 4 15.62 -33.02 29.22
C THR A 4 16.18 -31.85 28.39
N THR A 5 15.53 -31.53 27.27
CA THR A 5 15.88 -30.37 26.43
C THR A 5 15.65 -29.05 27.15
N LEU A 6 14.54 -28.89 27.89
CA LEU A 6 14.33 -27.68 28.70
C LEU A 6 15.41 -27.50 29.78
N ARG A 7 15.92 -28.60 30.35
CA ARG A 7 16.98 -28.54 31.37
C ARG A 7 18.34 -28.15 30.78
N THR A 8 18.67 -28.55 29.56
CA THR A 8 19.91 -28.15 28.89
C THR A 8 19.87 -26.70 28.39
N ILE A 9 18.68 -26.21 28.02
CA ILE A 9 18.40 -24.79 27.75
C ILE A 9 18.61 -23.97 29.04
N TRP A 10 18.07 -24.42 30.17
CA TRP A 10 18.22 -23.73 31.46
C TRP A 10 19.64 -23.79 32.04
N ALA A 11 20.48 -24.73 31.61
CA ALA A 11 21.89 -24.80 32.01
C ALA A 11 22.76 -23.71 31.35
N ARG A 12 22.31 -23.09 30.24
CA ARG A 12 23.03 -22.03 29.51
C ARG A 12 22.20 -20.75 29.39
N LYS A 13 21.68 -20.27 30.52
CA LYS A 13 20.84 -19.05 30.64
C LYS A 13 21.42 -17.81 29.94
N ARG A 14 22.72 -17.55 30.07
CA ARG A 14 23.35 -16.35 29.50
C ARG A 14 23.27 -16.29 27.98
N ARG A 15 23.59 -17.39 27.31
CA ARG A 15 23.65 -17.43 25.84
C ARG A 15 22.27 -17.44 25.21
N LEU A 16 21.32 -18.10 25.87
CA LEU A 16 19.92 -18.10 25.45
C LEU A 16 19.25 -16.74 25.62
N ALA A 17 19.49 -16.06 26.75
CA ALA A 17 18.94 -14.73 26.96
C ALA A 17 19.45 -13.76 25.88
N SER A 18 20.76 -13.74 25.58
CA SER A 18 21.30 -12.84 24.56
C SER A 18 20.72 -13.05 23.16
N THR A 19 20.57 -14.31 22.74
CA THR A 19 20.00 -14.62 21.41
C THR A 19 18.50 -14.40 21.38
N ALA A 20 17.78 -14.72 22.47
CA ALA A 20 16.34 -14.50 22.56
C ALA A 20 16.02 -12.99 22.49
N THR A 21 16.74 -12.16 23.25
CA THR A 21 16.55 -10.70 23.20
C THR A 21 16.85 -10.15 21.81
N ALA A 22 17.91 -10.61 21.15
CA ALA A 22 18.22 -10.19 19.78
C ALA A 22 17.09 -10.51 18.79
N VAL A 23 16.53 -11.72 18.87
CA VAL A 23 15.41 -12.14 18.02
C VAL A 23 14.14 -11.35 18.34
N VAL A 24 13.80 -11.20 19.62
CA VAL A 24 12.60 -10.45 20.05
C VAL A 24 12.68 -8.99 19.59
N LEU A 25 13.83 -8.34 19.77
CA LEU A 25 14.03 -6.97 19.29
C LEU A 25 13.89 -6.86 17.76
N GLY A 26 14.44 -7.81 17.01
CA GLY A 26 14.32 -7.82 15.54
C GLY A 26 12.88 -8.02 15.07
N VAL A 27 12.15 -8.98 15.64
CA VAL A 27 10.75 -9.24 15.29
C VAL A 27 9.84 -8.08 15.71
N ALA A 28 10.07 -7.50 16.89
CA ALA A 28 9.30 -6.34 17.36
C ALA A 28 9.47 -5.14 16.42
N PHE A 29 10.69 -4.89 15.95
CA PHE A 29 10.95 -3.81 14.99
C PHE A 29 10.22 -4.04 13.66
N LEU A 30 10.31 -5.24 13.08
CA LEU A 30 9.60 -5.60 11.85
C LEU A 30 8.08 -5.44 12.00
N ALA A 31 7.52 -5.94 13.11
CA ALA A 31 6.09 -5.82 13.40
C ALA A 31 5.66 -4.35 13.53
N ALA A 32 6.46 -3.51 14.20
CA ALA A 32 6.16 -2.09 14.33
C ALA A 32 6.15 -1.36 12.98
N THR A 33 7.10 -1.66 12.09
CA THR A 33 7.14 -1.06 10.75
C THR A 33 5.96 -1.48 9.88
N LEU A 34 5.54 -2.74 9.98
CA LEU A 34 4.36 -3.25 9.26
C LEU A 34 3.10 -2.55 9.77
N MET A 35 2.93 -2.47 11.09
CA MET A 35 1.75 -1.83 11.68
C MET A 35 1.67 -0.33 11.37
N LEU A 36 2.82 0.35 11.28
CA LEU A 36 2.87 1.74 10.82
C LEU A 36 2.41 1.87 9.35
N GLY A 37 2.84 0.95 8.49
CA GLY A 37 2.37 0.87 7.10
C GLY A 37 0.86 0.68 7.05
N ASP A 38 0.34 -0.32 7.76
CA ASP A 38 -1.11 -0.59 7.83
C ASP A 38 -1.89 0.63 8.35
N THR A 39 -1.34 1.35 9.33
CA THR A 39 -1.98 2.57 9.88
C THR A 39 -1.97 3.72 8.89
N LEU A 40 -0.88 3.89 8.14
CA LEU A 40 -0.78 4.92 7.11
C LEU A 40 -1.78 4.65 5.98
N ASP A 41 -1.82 3.42 5.48
CA ASP A 41 -2.77 3.02 4.45
C ASP A 41 -4.21 3.24 4.91
N ALA A 42 -4.56 2.81 6.13
CA ALA A 42 -5.88 3.05 6.71
C ALA A 42 -6.21 4.55 6.85
N SER A 43 -5.23 5.37 7.25
CA SER A 43 -5.43 6.82 7.39
C SER A 43 -5.62 7.50 6.03
N PHE A 44 -4.91 7.04 4.99
CA PHE A 44 -5.12 7.52 3.63
C PHE A 44 -6.48 7.08 3.09
N ASP A 45 -6.85 5.81 3.29
CA ASP A 45 -8.17 5.28 2.92
C ASP A 45 -9.29 6.06 3.58
N ASP A 46 -9.20 6.41 4.87
CA ASP A 46 -10.18 7.23 5.57
C ASP A 46 -10.30 8.64 4.96
N VAL A 47 -9.19 9.28 4.63
CA VAL A 47 -9.20 10.61 3.99
C VAL A 47 -9.80 10.55 2.58
N PHE A 48 -9.46 9.52 1.80
CA PHE A 48 -10.05 9.32 0.48
C PHE A 48 -11.52 8.92 0.56
N ALA A 49 -11.93 8.12 1.54
CA ALA A 49 -13.32 7.73 1.77
C ALA A 49 -14.17 8.94 2.16
N GLU A 50 -13.69 9.82 3.04
CA GLU A 50 -14.36 11.08 3.39
C GLU A 50 -14.45 12.01 2.17
N ALA A 51 -13.37 12.16 1.39
CA ALA A 51 -13.38 13.00 0.18
C ALA A 51 -14.30 12.45 -0.92
N ASN A 52 -14.51 11.13 -0.97
CA ASN A 52 -15.43 10.46 -1.88
C ASN A 52 -16.75 10.08 -1.20
N ALA A 53 -17.06 10.64 -0.02
CA ALA A 53 -18.30 10.35 0.69
C ALA A 53 -19.50 10.79 -0.18
N GLY A 54 -20.17 9.82 -0.79
CA GLY A 54 -21.24 10.03 -1.78
C GLY A 54 -21.00 9.38 -3.15
N ILE A 55 -19.81 8.82 -3.41
CA ILE A 55 -19.48 8.06 -4.62
C ILE A 55 -19.31 6.58 -4.23
N ASP A 56 -20.41 5.83 -4.26
CA ASP A 56 -20.47 4.41 -3.86
C ASP A 56 -19.78 3.48 -4.89
N VAL A 57 -19.69 3.92 -6.16
CA VAL A 57 -19.02 3.17 -7.25
C VAL A 57 -18.36 4.14 -8.23
N VAL A 58 -17.04 4.00 -8.44
CA VAL A 58 -16.31 4.63 -9.56
C VAL A 58 -16.11 3.61 -10.67
N VAL A 59 -16.89 3.72 -11.75
CA VAL A 59 -16.70 2.89 -12.95
C VAL A 59 -15.53 3.46 -13.76
N ARG A 60 -14.33 2.93 -13.53
CA ARG A 60 -13.18 3.17 -14.41
C ARG A 60 -13.22 2.15 -15.54
N ASN A 61 -13.65 2.57 -16.73
CA ASN A 61 -13.59 1.73 -17.93
C ASN A 61 -12.11 1.50 -18.29
N PRO A 62 -11.58 0.26 -18.27
CA PRO A 62 -10.21 -0.02 -18.65
C PRO A 62 -9.96 0.10 -20.18
N SER A 63 -11.00 0.39 -20.97
CA SER A 63 -10.94 0.49 -22.43
C SER A 63 -11.84 1.61 -22.97
N SER A 64 -11.42 2.86 -22.80
CA SER A 64 -11.74 3.93 -23.76
C SER A 64 -10.47 4.69 -24.09
N ILE A 65 -9.47 3.93 -24.55
CA ILE A 65 -8.59 4.40 -25.61
C ILE A 65 -9.26 3.89 -26.88
N ASP A 66 -9.55 4.80 -27.80
CA ASP A 66 -10.29 4.63 -29.04
C ASP A 66 -11.80 4.84 -28.96
N SER A 67 -12.19 6.11 -29.02
CA SER A 67 -13.37 6.51 -29.75
C SER A 67 -12.97 7.72 -30.60
N ASP A 68 -12.29 7.43 -31.71
CA ASP A 68 -12.35 8.25 -32.91
C ASP A 68 -13.83 8.37 -33.34
N GLU A 69 -14.55 9.38 -32.85
CA GLU A 69 -15.70 9.94 -33.54
C GLU A 69 -15.59 11.47 -33.50
N GLY A 70 -15.32 12.01 -34.68
CA GLY A 70 -14.97 13.41 -34.87
C GLY A 70 -16.15 14.35 -34.73
N THR A 71 -15.95 15.46 -34.02
CA THR A 71 -16.60 16.75 -34.32
C THR A 71 -15.68 17.91 -33.89
N LEU A 72 -14.38 17.82 -34.14
CA LEU A 72 -13.48 18.98 -34.13
C LEU A 72 -12.79 19.13 -35.48
N ARG A 73 -13.61 19.13 -36.54
CA ARG A 73 -13.30 19.79 -37.81
C ARG A 73 -14.17 21.05 -37.93
N ALA A 74 -13.88 22.03 -37.10
CA ALA A 74 -14.40 23.39 -37.28
C ALA A 74 -13.36 24.38 -36.78
N ASP A 75 -12.20 24.40 -37.44
CA ASP A 75 -11.37 25.61 -37.45
C ASP A 75 -10.52 25.71 -38.73
N LEU A 76 -11.17 25.40 -39.86
CA LEU A 76 -10.77 25.86 -41.18
C LEU A 76 -11.94 26.76 -41.60
N ASP A 77 -11.84 27.99 -42.05
CA ASP A 77 -10.73 28.79 -42.53
C ASP A 77 -11.34 30.19 -42.72
N ALA A 78 -10.76 31.26 -42.18
CA ALA A 78 -11.20 32.62 -42.48
C ALA A 78 -10.14 33.44 -43.20
N SER A 79 -8.94 32.89 -43.40
CA SER A 79 -7.79 33.63 -43.95
C SER A 79 -7.39 33.21 -45.37
N VAL A 80 -7.97 32.14 -45.93
CA VAL A 80 -7.66 31.68 -47.30
C VAL A 80 -8.70 32.16 -48.35
N ALA A 81 -9.75 32.88 -47.94
CA ALA A 81 -10.77 33.39 -48.88
C ALA A 81 -10.51 34.81 -49.44
N GLU A 82 -9.50 35.54 -48.93
CA GLU A 82 -9.12 36.86 -49.44
C GLU A 82 -7.60 36.94 -49.67
N GLY A 83 -7.16 36.59 -50.88
CA GLY A 83 -5.76 36.67 -51.33
C GLY A 83 -5.55 36.14 -52.74
#